data_AF-A0A7Z0B5T5-F1
#
_entry.id   AF-A0A7Z0B5T5-F1
#
_cell.length_a   1.000
_cell.length_b   1.000
_cell.length_c   1.000
_cell.angle_alpha   90.00
_cell.angle_beta   90.00
_cell.angle_gamma   90.00
#
_symmetry.space_group_name_H-M   'P 1'
#
loop_
_entity.id
_entity.type
_entity.pdbx_description
1 polymer ?
#
loop_
_entity_poly.entity_id
_entity_poly.type
_entity_poly.pdbx_seq_one_letter_code
_entity_poly.pdbx_strand_id
1 'polypeptide(L)' 'MKDFGQWLRDAPPIPDPLEVDAATAHIASLEDAGVIDLMNDGSYMVRCCVCGRDDELPCDPGEIDVGYEHYCNGSPRCCP' A
#
# COMPACT_ATOMS: atom_id res chain seq x y z
N MET A 1 -28.64 1.37 26.76
CA MET A 1 -28.59 0.62 25.49
C MET A 1 -28.29 1.63 24.40
N LYS A 2 -27.30 1.38 23.54
CA LYS A 2 -27.02 2.29 22.40
C LYS A 2 -28.05 2.00 21.30
N ASP A 3 -28.72 3.04 20.82
CA ASP A 3 -29.68 2.96 19.73
C ASP A 3 -28.99 2.65 18.40
N PHE A 4 -29.67 1.92 17.51
CA PHE A 4 -29.17 1.54 16.17
C PHE A 4 -28.72 2.75 15.34
N GLY A 5 -29.36 3.91 15.53
CA GLY A 5 -28.98 5.17 14.89
C GLY A 5 -27.64 5.74 15.36
N GLN A 6 -27.21 5.42 16.59
CA GLN A 6 -25.87 5.79 17.09
C GLN A 6 -24.79 4.87 16.51
N TRP A 7 -25.11 3.59 16.24
CA TRP A 7 -24.20 2.65 15.60
C TRP A 7 -23.86 3.07 14.16
N LEU A 8 -24.84 3.54 13.39
CA LEU A 8 -24.61 4.03 12.02
C LEU A 8 -23.82 5.35 11.95
N ARG A 9 -23.85 6.18 13.01
CA ARG A 9 -23.03 7.40 13.08
C ARG A 9 -21.59 7.14 13.53
N ASP A 10 -21.39 6.12 14.35
CA ASP A 10 -20.07 5.70 14.83
C ASP A 10 -19.38 4.72 13.86
N ALA A 11 -20.09 4.18 12.86
CA ALA A 11 -19.50 3.30 11.86
C ALA A 11 -18.58 4.11 10.92
N PRO A 12 -17.33 3.65 10.68
CA PRO A 12 -16.51 4.24 9.63
C PRO A 12 -17.24 4.09 8.28
N PRO A 13 -17.01 5.00 7.31
CA PRO A 13 -17.53 4.82 5.97
C PRO A 13 -17.10 3.45 5.45
N ILE A 14 -18.07 2.65 5.00
CA ILE A 14 -17.77 1.38 4.32
C ILE A 14 -17.19 1.78 2.97
N PRO A 15 -15.94 1.40 2.64
CA PRO A 15 -15.35 1.73 1.34
C PRO A 15 -16.23 1.16 0.23
N ASP A 16 -16.42 1.93 -0.84
CA ASP A 16 -17.19 1.44 -1.98
C ASP A 16 -16.49 0.20 -2.55
N PRO A 17 -17.22 -0.87 -2.92
CA PRO A 17 -16.62 -2.09 -3.46
C PRO A 17 -15.67 -1.83 -4.64
N LEU A 18 -15.99 -0.82 -5.45
CA LEU A 18 -15.18 -0.38 -6.59
C LEU A 18 -13.82 0.21 -6.19
N GLU A 19 -13.74 0.87 -5.02
CA GLU A 19 -12.47 1.42 -4.51
C GLU A 19 -11.54 0.32 -4.02
N VAL A 20 -12.12 -0.74 -3.42
CA VAL A 20 -11.36 -1.93 -3.00
C VAL A 20 -10.77 -2.67 -4.20
N ASP A 21 -11.57 -2.84 -5.26
CA ASP A 21 -11.11 -3.43 -6.52
C ASP A 21 -9.99 -2.59 -7.17
N ALA A 22 -10.13 -1.26 -7.16
CA ALA A 22 -9.12 -0.36 -7.72
C ALA A 22 -7.79 -0.43 -6.95
N ALA A 23 -7.83 -0.41 -5.61
CA ALA A 23 -6.63 -0.56 -4.79
C ALA A 23 -5.95 -1.92 -5.00
N THR A 24 -6.74 -3.00 -5.11
CA THR A 24 -6.22 -4.35 -5.38
C THR A 24 -5.57 -4.44 -6.76
N ALA A 25 -6.22 -3.89 -7.78
CA ALA A 25 -5.68 -3.86 -9.15
C ALA A 25 -4.40 -3.01 -9.24
N HIS A 26 -4.34 -1.93 -8.47
CA HIS A 26 -3.15 -1.09 -8.35
C HIS A 26 -1.97 -1.85 -7.76
N ILE A 27 -2.16 -2.51 -6.61
CA ILE A 27 -1.12 -3.33 -5.97
C ILE A 27 -0.63 -4.44 -6.90
N ALA A 28 -1.57 -5.15 -7.57
CA ALA A 28 -1.22 -6.18 -8.53
C ALA A 28 -0.37 -5.65 -9.71
N SER A 29 -0.61 -4.40 -10.12
CA SER A 29 0.19 -3.74 -11.17
C SER A 29 1.60 -3.41 -10.69
N LEU A 30 1.78 -3.09 -9.40
CA LEU A 30 3.10 -2.88 -8.80
C LEU A 30 3.89 -4.18 -8.69
N GLU A 31 3.23 -5.29 -8.34
CA GLU A 31 3.84 -6.62 -8.32
C GLU A 31 4.24 -7.09 -9.72
N ASP A 32 3.38 -6.92 -10.73
CA ASP A 32 3.69 -7.28 -12.13
C ASP A 32 4.86 -6.48 -12.69
N ALA A 33 4.96 -5.20 -12.33
CA ALA A 33 6.08 -4.34 -12.70
C ALA A 33 7.37 -4.63 -11.92
N GLY A 34 7.33 -5.46 -10.88
CA GLY A 34 8.48 -5.76 -10.02
C GLY A 34 8.91 -4.58 -9.15
N VAL A 35 7.98 -3.67 -8.85
CA VAL A 35 8.21 -2.54 -7.92
C VAL A 35 8.15 -3.05 -6.49
N ILE A 36 7.19 -3.92 -6.19
CA ILE A 36 7.04 -4.55 -4.87
C ILE A 36 6.95 -6.07 -5.01
N ASP A 37 7.26 -6.77 -3.92
CA ASP A 37 7.06 -8.21 -3.79
C ASP A 37 6.22 -8.50 -2.53
N LEU A 38 5.09 -9.19 -2.69
CA LEU A 38 4.28 -9.65 -1.55
C LEU A 38 4.94 -10.86 -0.88
N MET A 39 5.21 -10.72 0.42
CA MET A 39 5.83 -11.76 1.24
C MET A 39 4.78 -12.66 1.90
N ASN A 40 5.19 -13.85 2.32
CA ASN A 40 4.31 -14.84 2.94
C ASN A 40 3.69 -14.38 4.28
N ASP A 41 4.31 -13.42 4.95
CA ASP A 41 3.84 -12.78 6.18
C ASP A 41 2.86 -11.62 5.91
N GLY A 42 2.59 -11.30 4.64
CA GLY A 42 1.68 -10.22 4.24
C GLY A 42 2.33 -8.83 4.20
N SER A 43 3.65 -8.74 4.40
CA SER A 43 4.42 -7.52 4.18
C SER A 43 4.76 -7.34 2.70
N TYR A 44 4.95 -6.10 2.27
CA TYR A 44 5.44 -5.78 0.93
C TYR A 44 6.91 -5.42 1.03
N MET A 45 7.74 -6.05 0.20
CA MET A 45 9.16 -5.72 0.06
C MET A 45 9.37 -4.84 -1.16
N VAL A 46 10.37 -3.99 -1.11
CA VAL A 46 10.79 -3.17 -2.25
C VAL A 46 12.30 -3.25 -2.42
N ARG A 47 12.74 -3.30 -3.68
CA ARG A 47 14.16 -3.34 -4.02
C ARG A 47 14.73 -1.94 -4.19
N CYS A 48 15.83 -1.66 -3.49
CA CYS A 48 16.56 -0.43 -3.70
C CYS A 48 17.19 -0.36 -5.11
N CYS A 49 16.87 0.68 -5.86
CA CYS A 49 17.37 0.89 -7.22
C CYS A 49 18.89 1.14 -7.29
N VAL A 50 19.51 1.57 -6.18
CA VAL A 50 20.97 1.85 -6.11
C VAL A 50 21.76 0.65 -5.62
N CYS A 51 21.33 0.05 -4.50
CA CYS A 51 22.10 -0.97 -3.78
C CYS A 51 21.61 -2.40 -4.08
N GLY A 52 20.45 -2.56 -4.72
CA GLY A 52 19.83 -3.86 -5.03
C GLY A 52 19.36 -4.64 -3.81
N ARG A 53 19.40 -4.04 -2.61
CA ARG A 53 18.92 -4.66 -1.37
C ARG A 53 17.40 -4.56 -1.31
N ASP A 54 16.78 -5.67 -0.90
CA ASP A 54 15.36 -5.73 -0.57
C ASP A 54 15.15 -5.20 0.86
N ASP A 55 14.22 -4.28 1.02
CA ASP A 55 13.82 -3.68 2.29
C ASP A 55 12.29 -3.72 2.43
N GLU A 56 11.78 -3.56 3.66
CA GLU A 56 10.33 -3.49 3.88
C GLU A 56 9.79 -2.18 3.31
N LEU A 57 8.66 -2.25 2.60
CA LEU A 57 8.03 -1.07 2.04
C LEU A 57 7.64 -0.12 3.19
N PRO A 58 8.20 1.11 3.25
CA PRO A 58 7.99 2.00 4.40
C PRO A 58 6.61 2.69 4.40
N CYS A 59 5.76 2.40 3.42
CA CYS A 59 4.49 3.05 3.14
C CYS A 59 3.45 2.05 2.64
N ASP A 60 2.20 2.47 2.54
CA ASP A 60 1.18 1.60 1.94
C ASP A 60 1.44 1.48 0.42
N PRO A 61 1.34 0.29 -0.18
CA PRO A 61 1.53 0.13 -1.63
C PRO A 61 0.48 0.91 -2.44
N GLY A 62 -0.69 1.23 -1.86
CA GLY A 62 -1.68 2.11 -2.47
C GLY A 62 -1.23 3.57 -2.63
N GLU A 63 -0.17 3.99 -1.92
CA GLU A 63 0.36 5.36 -1.95
C GLU A 63 1.52 5.57 -2.94
N ILE A 64 1.97 4.50 -3.61
CA ILE A 64 3.08 4.55 -4.57
C ILE A 64 2.63 4.13 -5.96
N ASP A 65 3.35 4.56 -7.00
CA ASP A 65 3.04 4.22 -8.39
C ASP A 65 4.07 3.26 -8.98
N VAL A 66 3.79 2.75 -10.18
CA VAL A 66 4.70 1.88 -10.95
C VAL A 66 6.08 2.51 -11.21
N GLY A 67 6.18 3.83 -11.14
CA GLY A 67 7.46 4.57 -11.25
C GLY A 67 8.18 4.77 -9.92
N TYR A 68 7.74 4.15 -8.83
CA TYR A 68 8.34 4.33 -7.52
C TYR A 68 9.75 3.76 -7.47
N GLU A 69 10.72 4.62 -7.16
CA GLU A 69 12.12 4.24 -6.97
C GLU A 69 12.47 4.26 -5.48
N HIS A 70 12.82 3.10 -4.92
CA HIS A 70 13.26 2.99 -3.54
C HIS A 70 14.78 3.15 -3.40
N TYR A 71 15.21 3.81 -2.32
CA TYR A 71 16.58 4.12 -1.97
C TYR A 71 16.84 3.79 -0.50
N CYS A 72 17.54 2.67 -0.27
CA CYS A 72 18.04 2.24 1.03
C CYS A 72 18.88 3.39 1.66
N ASN A 73 18.37 4.11 2.65
CA ASN A 73 18.93 5.33 3.32
C ASN A 73 18.62 6.72 2.70
N GLY A 74 17.80 6.81 1.66
CA GLY A 74 17.55 8.09 0.97
C GLY A 74 16.11 8.33 0.54
N SER A 75 15.27 7.29 0.49
CA SER A 75 13.87 7.48 0.15
C SER A 75 13.19 8.34 1.22
N PRO A 76 12.66 9.53 0.88
CA PRO A 76 11.71 10.18 1.77
C PRO A 76 10.59 9.18 2.04
N ARG A 77 10.16 9.12 3.31
CA ARG A 77 8.98 8.37 3.71
C ARG A 77 7.80 8.99 2.99
N CYS A 78 7.44 8.41 1.84
CA CYS A 78 6.44 8.89 0.90
C CYS A 78 6.79 10.27 0.29
N CYS A 79 6.26 10.55 -0.90
CA CYS A 79 6.33 11.88 -1.50
C CYS A 79 5.81 12.96 -0.52
N PRO A 80 6.35 14.20 -0.55
CA PRO A 80 5.79 15.32 0.20
C PRO A 80 4.36 15.67 -0.22
#